data_AF-A0A2V9ZI56-F1
#
_entry.id   AF-A0A2V9ZI56-F1
#
_cell.length_a   1.000
_cell.length_b   1.000
_cell.length_c   1.000
_cell.angle_alpha   90.00
_cell.angle_beta   90.00
_cell.angle_gamma   90.00
#
_symmetry.space_group_name_H-M   'P 1'
#
loop_
_entity.id
_entity.type
_entity.pdbx_description
1 polymer ?
#
loop_
_entity_poly.entity_id
_entity_poly.type
_entity_poly.pdbx_seq_one_letter_code
_entity_poly.pdbx_strand_id
1 'polypeptide(L)'
;MTGNDWPVPIDHAGAVVSLPPKAADAGLRVQAFTGTYGSHDREATSRIEGRQAYFETTNPLNMRGGLTIDIYIPKGIVSEPGFLTRLGWFFKSNPIIFLPIFAFAVMYSMWFWMGRDPNPGISVAPMYEPPKDMTPAETGAMIGDSVHPRDVTSTIIDLAVRGYIKIEEITEKHLLTSGKDYVFHLLKPMNQWQGLTPHERVMLENMFQGGSEVRLSSLKYQFYKVLPMVRHDIMAALKEKGMYGLDPESAGAYSIMGVLVIAAPFVLLQWTGAANFFLSPVPAVIAIAAALAIVFIFFRIMPAKSLEGARTTVRIRGFQEFMARVDGDRLRTMPPNTFEKFLAFAMALGVEEHWA
;
A
#
# COMPACT_ATOMS: atom_id res chain seq x y z
N MET A 1 -46.62 -18.89 8.70
CA MET A 1 -46.39 -20.33 8.38
C MET A 1 -46.70 -20.58 6.91
N THR A 2 -47.86 -20.17 6.40
CA THR A 2 -48.20 -20.25 4.98
C THR A 2 -47.63 -19.11 4.14
N GLY A 3 -47.37 -17.93 4.74
CA GLY A 3 -47.00 -16.71 4.01
C GLY A 3 -48.24 -15.96 3.50
N ASN A 4 -48.09 -14.68 3.15
CA ASN A 4 -49.22 -13.80 2.80
C ASN A 4 -49.28 -13.48 1.30
N ASP A 5 -48.42 -14.10 0.48
CA ASP A 5 -48.31 -13.80 -0.96
C ASP A 5 -49.19 -14.70 -1.84
N TRP A 6 -50.02 -15.55 -1.24
CA TRP A 6 -50.90 -16.46 -1.98
C TRP A 6 -52.02 -15.68 -2.69
N PRO A 7 -52.11 -15.77 -4.04
CA PRO A 7 -53.13 -15.08 -4.81
C PRO A 7 -54.47 -15.83 -4.84
N VAL A 8 -54.62 -16.90 -4.05
CA VAL A 8 -55.84 -17.74 -3.97
C VAL A 8 -56.25 -17.90 -2.50
N PRO A 9 -57.55 -18.05 -2.21
CA PRO A 9 -58.00 -18.38 -0.85
C PRO A 9 -57.52 -19.78 -0.45
N ILE A 10 -57.35 -20.00 0.85
CA ILE A 10 -56.94 -21.28 1.43
C ILE A 10 -58.11 -21.82 2.25
N ASP A 11 -58.71 -22.93 1.82
CA ASP A 11 -59.87 -23.52 2.48
C ASP A 11 -59.58 -23.98 3.91
N HIS A 12 -58.40 -24.58 4.14
CA HIS A 12 -57.97 -25.04 5.45
C HIS A 12 -56.44 -25.05 5.55
N ALA A 13 -55.89 -24.51 6.64
CA ALA A 13 -54.47 -24.58 6.95
C ALA A 13 -54.25 -25.17 8.35
N GLY A 14 -53.39 -26.17 8.44
CA GLY A 14 -53.01 -26.82 9.68
C GLY A 14 -51.50 -26.84 9.86
N ALA A 15 -51.05 -26.75 11.11
CA ALA A 15 -49.64 -26.89 11.47
C ALA A 15 -49.50 -27.71 12.75
N VAL A 16 -48.53 -28.63 12.76
CA VAL A 16 -48.14 -29.39 13.96
C VAL A 16 -46.70 -29.05 14.29
N VAL A 17 -46.46 -28.52 15.49
CA VAL A 17 -45.11 -28.21 15.96
C VAL A 17 -44.73 -29.21 17.05
N SER A 18 -43.70 -30.01 16.78
CA SER A 18 -43.17 -31.00 17.71
C SER A 18 -41.96 -30.42 18.44
N LEU A 19 -42.08 -30.24 19.76
CA LEU A 19 -41.02 -29.69 20.60
C LEU A 19 -40.19 -30.80 21.29
N PRO A 20 -38.95 -30.49 21.74
CA PRO A 20 -38.13 -31.44 22.48
C PRO A 20 -38.85 -31.93 23.76
N PRO A 21 -38.56 -33.15 24.25
CA PRO A 21 -39.25 -33.72 25.42
C PRO A 21 -39.26 -32.81 26.66
N LYS A 22 -38.19 -32.04 26.88
CA LYS A 22 -38.06 -31.06 27.99
C LYS A 22 -39.05 -29.89 27.92
N ALA A 23 -39.73 -29.70 26.79
CA ALA A 23 -40.69 -28.62 26.58
C ALA A 23 -42.09 -28.94 27.12
N ALA A 24 -42.45 -30.23 27.22
CA ALA A 24 -43.80 -30.66 27.60
C ALA A 24 -44.17 -30.22 29.03
N ASP A 25 -43.19 -30.22 29.93
CA ASP A 25 -43.40 -29.89 31.36
C ASP A 25 -43.24 -28.39 31.66
N ALA A 26 -42.88 -27.58 30.66
CA ALA A 26 -42.42 -26.22 30.86
C ALA A 26 -43.52 -25.14 30.75
N GLY A 27 -44.79 -25.54 30.69
CA GLY A 27 -45.91 -24.59 30.64
C GLY A 27 -45.95 -23.79 29.32
N LEU A 28 -45.95 -24.50 28.19
CA LEU A 28 -46.05 -23.91 26.86
C LEU A 28 -47.32 -23.07 26.73
N ARG A 29 -47.19 -21.89 26.10
CA ARG A 29 -48.34 -21.08 25.69
C ARG A 29 -48.31 -20.96 24.18
N VAL A 30 -49.45 -21.21 23.56
CA VAL A 30 -49.60 -21.18 22.11
C VAL A 30 -50.72 -20.24 21.74
N GLN A 31 -50.54 -19.50 20.66
CA GLN A 31 -51.54 -18.62 20.08
C GLN A 31 -51.47 -18.75 18.56
N ALA A 32 -52.60 -18.57 17.89
CA ALA A 32 -52.67 -18.51 16.44
C ALA A 32 -53.40 -17.24 16.01
N PHE A 33 -52.92 -16.68 14.92
CA PHE A 33 -53.46 -15.48 14.29
C PHE A 33 -53.72 -15.78 12.81
N THR A 34 -54.79 -15.21 12.29
CA THR A 34 -55.23 -15.33 10.90
C THR A 34 -55.35 -13.96 10.27
N GLY A 35 -55.31 -13.90 8.94
CA GLY A 35 -55.61 -12.69 8.18
C GLY A 35 -54.43 -12.16 7.35
N THR A 36 -54.61 -10.98 6.77
CA THR A 36 -53.62 -10.33 5.92
C THR A 36 -52.51 -9.68 6.76
N TYR A 37 -51.50 -9.14 6.10
CA TYR A 37 -50.39 -8.48 6.79
C TYR A 37 -50.89 -7.33 7.68
N GLY A 38 -50.59 -7.41 8.99
CA GLY A 38 -51.05 -6.43 9.99
C GLY A 38 -52.39 -6.75 10.65
N SER A 39 -53.11 -7.80 10.23
CA SER A 39 -54.31 -8.26 10.94
C SER A 39 -53.96 -8.88 12.30
N HIS A 40 -54.87 -8.73 13.26
CA HIS A 40 -54.82 -9.33 14.58
C HIS A 40 -55.95 -10.34 14.81
N ASP A 41 -56.60 -10.78 13.73
CA ASP A 41 -57.69 -11.75 13.79
C ASP A 41 -57.18 -13.10 14.34
N ARG A 42 -58.07 -13.84 15.02
CA ARG A 42 -57.74 -15.09 15.73
C ARG A 42 -58.69 -16.21 15.35
N GLU A 43 -59.01 -16.32 14.07
CA GLU A 43 -59.92 -17.34 13.54
C GLU A 43 -59.20 -18.70 13.36
N ALA A 44 -58.45 -19.12 14.37
CA ALA A 44 -57.74 -20.38 14.41
C ALA A 44 -57.79 -20.99 15.81
N THR A 45 -57.92 -22.30 15.85
CA THR A 45 -57.82 -23.07 17.09
C THR A 45 -56.37 -23.43 17.38
N SER A 46 -56.01 -23.47 18.66
CA SER A 46 -54.69 -23.93 19.10
C SER A 46 -54.87 -24.90 20.26
N ARG A 47 -54.23 -26.06 20.17
CA ARG A 47 -54.32 -27.14 21.16
C ARG A 47 -52.93 -27.66 21.50
N ILE A 48 -52.66 -27.84 22.78
CA ILE A 48 -51.42 -28.43 23.27
C ILE A 48 -51.72 -29.85 23.73
N GLU A 49 -50.97 -30.82 23.21
CA GLU A 49 -50.98 -32.20 23.70
C GLU A 49 -49.55 -32.63 24.02
N GLY A 50 -49.19 -32.59 25.31
CA GLY A 50 -47.85 -32.94 25.77
C GLY A 50 -46.77 -32.08 25.10
N ARG A 51 -45.99 -32.68 24.18
CA ARG A 51 -44.91 -31.99 23.45
C ARG A 51 -45.33 -31.35 22.12
N GLN A 52 -46.55 -31.62 21.66
CA GLN A 52 -47.02 -31.19 20.35
C GLN A 52 -48.03 -30.06 20.48
N ALA A 53 -47.86 -29.04 19.66
CA ALA A 53 -48.83 -27.96 19.50
C ALA A 53 -49.50 -28.09 18.13
N TYR A 54 -50.82 -28.20 18.13
CA TYR A 54 -51.67 -28.28 16.96
C TYR A 54 -52.33 -26.94 16.71
N PHE A 55 -52.35 -26.53 15.45
CA PHE A 55 -52.95 -25.28 14.99
C PHE A 55 -53.79 -25.57 13.76
N GLU A 56 -55.04 -25.12 13.76
CA GLU A 56 -55.96 -25.30 12.65
C GLU A 56 -56.80 -24.05 12.44
N THR A 57 -57.00 -23.65 11.18
CA THR A 57 -57.89 -22.54 10.82
C THR A 57 -59.35 -22.93 11.01
N THR A 58 -60.13 -22.08 11.67
CA THR A 58 -61.58 -22.31 11.87
C THR A 58 -62.38 -21.88 10.64
N ASN A 59 -61.89 -20.90 9.89
CA ASN A 59 -62.49 -20.37 8.67
C ASN A 59 -61.49 -20.40 7.51
N PRO A 60 -61.97 -20.43 6.25
CA PRO A 60 -61.13 -20.24 5.07
C PRO A 60 -60.37 -18.91 5.14
N LEU A 61 -59.09 -18.94 4.77
CA LEU A 61 -58.29 -17.74 4.66
C LEU A 61 -58.56 -17.08 3.30
N ASN A 62 -58.89 -15.79 3.34
CA ASN A 62 -59.06 -14.98 2.14
C ASN A 62 -57.74 -14.88 1.33
N MET A 63 -57.82 -14.38 0.10
CA MET A 63 -56.63 -14.11 -0.72
C MET A 63 -55.63 -13.24 0.06
N ARG A 64 -54.35 -13.61 0.02
CA ARG A 64 -53.26 -13.00 0.82
C ARG A 64 -53.40 -13.12 2.34
N GLY A 65 -54.35 -13.91 2.82
CA GLY A 65 -54.49 -14.27 4.22
C GLY A 65 -53.51 -15.38 4.59
N GLY A 66 -52.89 -15.26 5.76
CA GLY A 66 -51.94 -16.24 6.27
C GLY A 66 -52.31 -16.75 7.66
N LEU A 67 -51.85 -17.96 7.97
CA LEU A 67 -51.82 -18.48 9.34
C LEU A 67 -50.45 -18.17 9.96
N THR A 68 -50.47 -17.47 11.09
CA THR A 68 -49.30 -17.19 11.91
C THR A 68 -49.45 -17.88 13.26
N ILE A 69 -48.47 -18.70 13.61
CA ILE A 69 -48.42 -19.41 14.89
C ILE A 69 -47.41 -18.71 15.79
N ASP A 70 -47.77 -18.50 17.05
CA ASP A 70 -46.90 -17.96 18.08
C ASP A 70 -46.81 -18.97 19.23
N ILE A 71 -45.58 -19.36 19.55
CA ILE A 71 -45.29 -20.37 20.58
C ILE A 71 -44.32 -19.75 21.55
N TYR A 72 -44.80 -19.52 22.77
CA TYR A 72 -43.95 -19.07 23.85
C TYR A 72 -43.18 -20.26 24.42
N ILE A 73 -41.86 -20.24 24.23
CA ILE A 73 -40.94 -21.26 24.73
C ILE A 73 -40.08 -20.64 25.85
N PRO A 74 -40.16 -21.15 27.09
CA PRO A 74 -39.28 -20.75 28.17
C PRO A 74 -37.78 -20.90 27.80
N LYS A 75 -36.95 -19.96 28.27
CA LYS A 75 -35.49 -20.03 28.06
C LYS A 75 -34.92 -21.32 28.67
N GLY A 76 -34.02 -21.98 27.94
CA GLY A 76 -33.33 -23.21 28.39
C GLY A 76 -33.86 -24.51 27.80
N ILE A 77 -34.98 -24.48 27.05
CA ILE A 77 -35.53 -25.65 26.35
C ILE A 77 -34.82 -25.89 25.01
N VAL A 78 -34.51 -24.80 24.29
CA VAL A 78 -33.68 -24.82 23.08
C VAL A 78 -32.27 -24.43 23.47
N SER A 79 -31.31 -25.33 23.25
CA SER A 79 -29.89 -25.04 23.49
C SER A 79 -29.41 -23.99 22.49
N GLU A 80 -28.89 -22.88 22.99
CA GLU A 80 -28.22 -21.88 22.17
C GLU A 80 -27.01 -22.53 21.47
N PRO A 81 -26.79 -22.27 20.16
CA PRO A 81 -25.64 -22.81 19.47
C PRO A 81 -24.36 -22.31 20.18
N GLY A 82 -23.46 -23.25 20.49
CA GLY A 82 -22.20 -22.93 21.13
C GLY A 82 -21.36 -21.96 20.31
N PHE A 83 -20.37 -21.35 20.97
CA PHE A 83 -19.47 -20.36 20.34
C PHE A 83 -18.83 -20.88 19.05
N LEU A 84 -18.33 -22.13 19.04
CA LEU A 84 -17.69 -22.72 17.86
C LEU A 84 -18.66 -22.90 16.68
N THR A 85 -19.92 -23.28 16.97
CA THR A 85 -20.95 -23.43 15.94
C THR A 85 -21.28 -22.09 15.29
N ARG A 86 -21.41 -21.03 16.11
CA ARG A 86 -21.63 -19.67 15.63
C ARG A 86 -20.47 -19.15 14.79
N LEU A 87 -19.25 -19.42 15.23
CA LEU A 87 -18.05 -19.03 14.50
C LEU A 87 -17.97 -19.75 13.14
N GLY A 88 -18.29 -21.05 13.10
CA GLY A 88 -18.37 -21.81 11.85
C GLY A 88 -19.42 -21.26 10.89
N TRP A 89 -20.62 -20.94 11.38
CA TRP A 89 -21.66 -20.28 10.58
C TRP A 89 -21.23 -18.90 10.09
N PHE A 90 -20.54 -18.13 10.95
CA PHE A 90 -20.03 -16.82 10.57
C PHE A 90 -19.05 -16.90 9.39
N PHE A 91 -18.07 -17.81 9.44
CA PHE A 91 -17.13 -18.00 8.32
C PHE A 91 -17.80 -18.57 7.07
N LYS A 92 -18.75 -19.50 7.23
CA LYS A 92 -19.53 -20.04 6.11
C LYS A 92 -20.36 -18.96 5.41
N SER A 93 -20.94 -18.04 6.18
CA SER A 93 -21.74 -16.93 5.66
C SER A 93 -20.88 -15.76 5.15
N ASN A 94 -19.60 -15.69 5.54
CA ASN A 94 -18.69 -14.60 5.18
C ASN A 94 -17.35 -15.13 4.64
N PRO A 95 -17.35 -15.83 3.50
CA PRO A 95 -16.13 -16.38 2.92
C PRO A 95 -15.13 -15.28 2.49
N ILE A 96 -15.57 -14.02 2.36
CA ILE A 96 -14.72 -12.89 1.98
C ILE A 96 -13.64 -12.59 3.03
N ILE A 97 -13.81 -13.04 4.28
CA ILE A 97 -12.83 -12.84 5.36
C ILE A 97 -11.49 -13.53 5.07
N PHE A 98 -11.50 -14.54 4.19
CA PHE A 98 -10.27 -15.20 3.76
C PHE A 98 -9.46 -14.39 2.73
N LEU A 99 -10.03 -13.34 2.13
CA LEU A 99 -9.36 -12.46 1.18
C LEU A 99 -8.06 -11.85 1.73
N PRO A 100 -8.03 -11.15 2.88
CA PRO A 100 -6.79 -10.58 3.42
C PRO A 100 -5.75 -11.66 3.78
N ILE A 101 -6.18 -12.84 4.26
CA ILE A 101 -5.26 -13.93 4.59
C ILE A 101 -4.61 -14.47 3.30
N PHE A 102 -5.40 -14.66 2.26
CA PHE A 102 -4.92 -15.09 0.95
C PHE A 102 -4.02 -14.02 0.31
N ALA A 103 -4.42 -12.75 0.37
CA ALA A 103 -3.62 -11.62 -0.09
C ALA A 103 -2.26 -11.57 0.61
N PHE A 104 -2.22 -11.74 1.93
CA PHE A 104 -0.97 -11.85 2.68
C PHE A 104 -0.12 -13.02 2.21
N ALA A 105 -0.70 -14.22 2.05
CA ALA A 105 0.04 -15.39 1.62
C ALA A 105 0.67 -15.21 0.23
N VAL A 106 -0.09 -14.65 -0.72
CA VAL A 106 0.40 -14.37 -2.09
C VAL A 106 1.50 -13.31 -2.05
N MET A 107 1.26 -12.16 -1.43
CA MET A 107 2.23 -11.06 -1.38
C MET A 107 3.49 -11.43 -0.61
N TYR A 108 3.35 -12.15 0.52
CA TYR A 108 4.49 -12.65 1.29
C TYR A 108 5.32 -13.64 0.47
N SER A 109 4.68 -14.55 -0.26
CA SER A 109 5.39 -15.48 -1.15
C SER A 109 6.15 -14.69 -2.22
N MET A 110 5.47 -13.80 -2.96
CA MET A 110 6.14 -12.98 -3.99
C MET A 110 7.32 -12.19 -3.43
N TRP A 111 7.17 -11.56 -2.26
CA TRP A 111 8.25 -10.85 -1.59
C TRP A 111 9.41 -11.77 -1.18
N PHE A 112 9.10 -12.94 -0.61
CA PHE A 112 10.12 -13.89 -0.17
C PHE A 112 11.00 -14.39 -1.33
N TRP A 113 10.39 -14.63 -2.50
CA TRP A 113 11.09 -15.16 -3.67
C TRP A 113 11.74 -14.07 -4.55
N MET A 114 11.17 -12.87 -4.63
CA MET A 114 11.61 -11.84 -5.59
C MET A 114 11.99 -10.50 -4.95
N GLY A 115 11.45 -10.18 -3.77
CA GLY A 115 11.57 -8.87 -3.13
C GLY A 115 12.59 -8.80 -1.99
N ARG A 116 13.24 -9.91 -1.63
CA ARG A 116 14.21 -9.94 -0.54
C ARG A 116 15.60 -9.59 -1.03
N ASP A 117 16.18 -8.52 -0.46
CA ASP A 117 17.58 -8.14 -0.72
C ASP A 117 18.54 -9.31 -0.39
N PRO A 118 19.47 -9.64 -1.31
CA PRO A 118 20.46 -10.68 -1.07
C PRO A 118 21.42 -10.26 0.04
N ASN A 119 21.89 -11.23 0.83
CA ASN A 119 22.92 -10.95 1.82
C ASN A 119 24.24 -10.59 1.10
N PRO A 120 24.78 -9.37 1.27
CA PRO A 120 25.98 -8.93 0.55
C PRO A 120 27.24 -9.73 0.94
N GLY A 121 27.23 -10.42 2.09
CA GLY A 121 28.35 -11.22 2.59
C GLY A 121 29.55 -10.40 3.07
N ILE A 122 29.38 -9.08 3.22
CA ILE A 122 30.39 -8.13 3.67
C ILE A 122 29.82 -7.22 4.75
N SER A 123 30.63 -6.88 5.74
CA SER A 123 30.28 -5.90 6.78
C SER A 123 30.55 -4.47 6.31
N VAL A 124 29.87 -3.51 6.91
CA VAL A 124 30.13 -2.08 6.68
C VAL A 124 31.47 -1.73 7.32
N ALA A 125 32.51 -1.54 6.50
CA ALA A 125 33.80 -1.02 6.91
C ALA A 125 33.97 0.41 6.39
N PRO A 126 34.65 1.32 7.12
CA PRO A 126 34.91 2.68 6.64
C PRO A 126 35.65 2.66 5.30
N MET A 127 35.10 3.36 4.30
CA MET A 127 35.69 3.51 2.97
C MET A 127 36.15 4.96 2.81
N TYR A 128 37.35 5.18 2.27
CA TYR A 128 37.93 6.51 2.13
C TYR A 128 37.55 7.22 0.82
N GLU A 129 37.03 6.45 -0.14
CA GLU A 129 36.65 6.95 -1.46
C GLU A 129 35.21 6.52 -1.78
N PRO A 130 34.48 7.33 -2.57
CA PRO A 130 33.17 6.93 -3.07
C PRO A 130 33.31 5.69 -3.97
N PRO A 131 32.24 4.88 -4.12
CA PRO A 131 32.25 3.76 -5.06
C PRO A 131 32.61 4.22 -6.48
N LYS A 132 33.35 3.37 -7.20
CA LYS A 132 33.72 3.63 -8.58
C LYS A 132 32.48 3.79 -9.46
N ASP A 133 32.57 4.70 -10.42
CA ASP A 133 31.55 4.95 -11.44
C ASP A 133 30.16 5.33 -10.89
N MET A 134 30.10 5.93 -9.69
CA MET A 134 28.86 6.46 -9.12
C MET A 134 28.88 7.98 -8.99
N THR A 135 27.79 8.62 -9.40
CA THR A 135 27.59 10.05 -9.14
C THR A 135 27.08 10.26 -7.70
N PRO A 136 27.19 11.49 -7.16
CA PRO A 136 26.61 11.83 -5.86
C PRO A 136 25.11 11.52 -5.78
N ALA A 137 24.34 11.86 -6.81
CA ALA A 137 22.90 11.62 -6.85
C ALA A 137 22.55 10.12 -6.87
N GLU A 138 23.29 9.31 -7.64
CA GLU A 138 23.15 7.85 -7.65
C GLU A 138 23.49 7.24 -6.28
N THR A 139 24.49 7.80 -5.60
CA THR A 139 24.95 7.36 -4.28
C THR A 139 23.89 7.62 -3.21
N GLY A 140 23.29 8.81 -3.19
CA GLY A 140 22.17 9.14 -2.30
C GLY A 140 20.93 8.26 -2.58
N ALA A 141 20.59 8.09 -3.86
CA ALA A 141 19.46 7.26 -4.28
C ALA A 141 19.58 5.79 -3.84
N MET A 142 20.80 5.23 -3.85
CA MET A 142 21.07 3.85 -3.43
C MET A 142 20.95 3.62 -1.90
N ILE A 143 21.00 4.67 -1.07
CA ILE A 143 20.71 4.54 0.36
C ILE A 143 19.21 4.49 0.62
N GLY A 144 18.45 5.39 -0.01
CA GLY A 144 17.03 5.58 0.24
C GLY A 144 16.09 4.79 -0.68
N ASP A 145 16.63 4.04 -1.65
CA ASP A 145 15.89 3.40 -2.77
C ASP A 145 14.97 4.38 -3.51
N SER A 146 15.28 5.67 -3.43
CA SER A 146 14.50 6.77 -3.97
C SER A 146 15.36 8.02 -4.09
N VAL A 147 15.05 8.87 -5.06
CA VAL A 147 15.79 10.11 -5.33
C VAL A 147 15.15 11.27 -4.56
N HIS A 148 15.87 11.79 -3.57
CA HIS A 148 15.50 12.96 -2.79
C HIS A 148 15.93 14.26 -3.48
N PRO A 149 15.30 15.41 -3.15
CA PRO A 149 15.73 16.71 -3.69
C PRO A 149 17.20 17.03 -3.44
N ARG A 150 17.74 16.62 -2.28
CA ARG A 150 19.17 16.80 -1.92
C ARG A 150 20.12 16.10 -2.90
N ASP A 151 19.71 14.92 -3.39
CA ASP A 151 20.50 14.13 -4.33
C ASP A 151 20.61 14.89 -5.65
N VAL A 152 19.53 15.54 -6.08
CA VAL A 152 19.56 16.33 -7.32
C VAL A 152 20.35 17.62 -7.17
N THR A 153 20.27 18.29 -6.01
CA THR A 153 21.11 19.48 -5.77
C THR A 153 22.59 19.12 -5.68
N SER A 154 22.93 17.92 -5.19
CA SER A 154 24.32 17.44 -5.14
C SER A 154 24.95 17.35 -6.54
N THR A 155 24.16 17.03 -7.56
CA THR A 155 24.60 17.03 -8.97
C THR A 155 25.08 18.40 -9.43
N ILE A 156 24.41 19.48 -9.04
CA ILE A 156 24.82 20.85 -9.41
C ILE A 156 26.22 21.15 -8.86
N ILE A 157 26.44 20.76 -7.60
CA ILE A 157 27.73 20.99 -6.94
C ILE A 157 28.80 20.10 -7.56
N ASP A 158 28.52 18.83 -7.86
CA ASP A 158 29.46 17.95 -8.57
C ASP A 158 29.88 18.53 -9.93
N LEU A 159 28.91 19.04 -10.70
CA LEU A 159 29.16 19.70 -11.97
C LEU A 159 29.99 20.99 -11.82
N ALA A 160 29.84 21.71 -10.71
CA ALA A 160 30.67 22.87 -10.40
C ALA A 160 32.12 22.46 -10.09
N VAL A 161 32.32 21.42 -9.28
CA VAL A 161 33.65 20.88 -8.95
C VAL A 161 34.36 20.33 -10.18
N ARG A 162 33.62 19.68 -11.09
CA ARG A 162 34.14 19.21 -12.39
C ARG A 162 34.33 20.32 -13.43
N GLY A 163 34.02 21.57 -13.07
CA GLY A 163 34.25 22.75 -13.90
C GLY A 163 33.31 22.90 -15.10
N TYR A 164 32.08 22.39 -15.01
CA TYR A 164 31.02 22.67 -16.01
C TYR A 164 30.26 23.95 -15.67
N ILE A 165 30.08 24.24 -14.37
CA ILE A 165 29.34 25.39 -13.87
C ILE A 165 30.24 26.20 -12.93
N LYS A 166 30.14 27.53 -12.97
CA LYS A 166 30.65 28.41 -11.91
C LYS A 166 29.48 29.03 -11.16
N ILE A 167 29.54 29.00 -9.84
CA ILE A 167 28.52 29.58 -8.96
C ILE A 167 29.05 30.92 -8.45
N GLU A 168 28.29 31.99 -8.64
CA GLU A 168 28.62 33.34 -8.17
C GLU A 168 27.52 33.85 -7.23
N GLU A 169 27.91 34.31 -6.03
CA GLU A 169 26.97 34.93 -5.08
C GLU A 169 26.74 36.40 -5.45
N ILE A 170 25.47 36.79 -5.60
CA ILE A 170 25.04 38.16 -5.84
C ILE A 170 24.17 38.65 -4.67
N THR A 171 24.30 39.93 -4.32
CA THR A 171 23.44 40.56 -3.32
C THR A 171 22.35 41.36 -4.02
N GLU A 172 21.10 40.92 -3.90
CA GLU A 172 19.95 41.70 -4.35
C GLU A 172 19.52 42.66 -3.24
N LYS A 173 19.64 43.97 -3.51
CA LYS A 173 19.08 45.02 -2.65
C LYS A 173 17.65 45.29 -3.07
N HIS A 174 16.69 44.91 -2.23
CA HIS A 174 15.33 45.43 -2.30
C HIS A 174 15.17 46.62 -1.35
N LEU A 175 14.18 47.48 -1.61
CA LEU A 175 14.00 48.79 -0.95
C LEU A 175 14.07 48.77 0.60
N LEU A 176 13.85 47.62 1.25
CA LEU A 176 13.89 47.42 2.70
C LEU A 176 14.56 46.10 3.16
N THR A 177 14.99 45.21 2.25
CA THR A 177 15.58 43.90 2.58
C THR A 177 16.71 43.57 1.61
N SER A 178 17.83 43.05 2.13
CA SER A 178 18.91 42.48 1.30
C SER A 178 18.76 40.96 1.27
N GLY A 179 18.58 40.41 0.07
CA GLY A 179 18.54 38.97 -0.17
C GLY A 179 19.83 38.51 -0.86
N LYS A 180 20.28 37.29 -0.56
CA LYS A 180 21.35 36.63 -1.32
C LYS A 180 20.71 35.85 -2.48
N ASP A 181 21.19 36.04 -3.70
CA ASP A 181 20.86 35.20 -4.86
C ASP A 181 22.16 34.65 -5.48
N TYR A 182 22.04 33.68 -6.37
CA TYR A 182 23.18 33.03 -7.00
C TYR A 182 23.02 33.01 -8.52
N VAL A 183 24.11 33.26 -9.24
CA VAL A 183 24.18 33.15 -10.69
C VAL A 183 25.03 31.94 -11.04
N PHE A 184 24.49 31.08 -11.90
CA PHE A 184 25.19 29.95 -12.48
C PHE A 184 25.69 30.33 -13.87
N HIS A 185 27.00 30.18 -14.09
CA HIS A 185 27.66 30.42 -15.37
C HIS A 185 28.10 29.09 -15.98
N LEU A 186 27.70 28.83 -17.23
CA LEU A 186 28.12 27.65 -17.98
C LEU A 186 29.54 27.87 -18.53
N LEU A 187 30.51 27.10 -18.04
CA LEU A 187 31.92 27.23 -18.44
C LEU A 187 32.25 26.46 -19.72
N LYS A 188 31.54 25.34 -19.96
CA LYS A 188 31.78 24.44 -21.08
C LYS A 188 30.58 24.43 -22.02
N PRO A 189 30.74 24.79 -23.30
CA PRO A 189 29.67 24.67 -24.29
C PRO A 189 29.29 23.19 -24.50
N MET A 190 28.08 22.96 -25.02
CA MET A 190 27.47 21.64 -25.17
C MET A 190 28.35 20.63 -25.94
N ASN A 191 29.17 21.10 -26.88
CA ASN A 191 30.11 20.28 -27.65
C ASN A 191 31.30 19.73 -26.82
N GLN A 192 31.58 20.29 -25.64
CA GLN A 192 32.65 19.87 -24.74
C GLN A 192 32.15 19.02 -23.57
N TRP A 193 30.89 18.61 -23.60
CA TRP A 193 30.27 17.80 -22.55
C TRP A 193 30.66 16.32 -22.69
N GLN A 194 31.85 15.98 -22.22
CA GLN A 194 32.37 14.60 -22.18
C GLN A 194 32.18 13.99 -20.78
N GLY A 195 31.83 12.70 -20.71
CA GLY A 195 31.74 11.98 -19.44
C GLY A 195 30.61 12.43 -18.50
N LEU A 196 29.54 13.03 -19.04
CA LEU A 196 28.32 13.31 -18.28
C LEU A 196 27.37 12.11 -18.34
N THR A 197 26.75 11.80 -17.21
CA THR A 197 25.62 10.86 -17.19
C THR A 197 24.38 11.47 -17.85
N PRO A 198 23.38 10.65 -18.25
CA PRO A 198 22.15 11.17 -18.85
C PRO A 198 21.46 12.23 -17.99
N HIS A 199 21.35 11.98 -16.68
CA HIS A 199 20.73 12.91 -15.74
C HIS A 199 21.48 14.23 -15.60
N GLU A 200 22.82 14.21 -15.60
CA GLU A 200 23.65 15.42 -15.56
C GLU A 200 23.49 16.27 -16.83
N ARG A 201 23.39 15.63 -18.00
CA ARG A 201 23.15 16.32 -19.27
C ARG A 201 21.79 17.00 -19.27
N VAL A 202 20.73 16.25 -18.94
CA VAL A 202 19.36 16.77 -18.87
C VAL A 202 19.28 17.94 -17.88
N MET A 203 19.98 17.84 -16.75
CA MET A 203 20.09 18.92 -15.77
C MET A 203 20.67 20.20 -16.39
N LEU A 204 21.83 20.11 -17.07
CA LEU A 204 22.47 21.26 -17.70
C LEU A 204 21.61 21.87 -18.82
N GLU A 205 21.04 21.05 -19.70
CA GLU A 205 20.20 21.51 -20.81
C GLU A 205 18.99 22.30 -20.30
N ASN A 206 18.32 21.78 -19.27
CA ASN A 206 17.12 22.41 -18.72
C ASN A 206 17.42 23.64 -17.86
N MET A 207 18.58 23.67 -17.18
CA MET A 207 18.99 24.83 -16.40
C MET A 207 19.33 26.03 -17.29
N PHE A 208 20.05 25.80 -18.40
CA PHE A 208 20.57 26.88 -19.23
C PHE A 208 19.70 27.18 -20.46
N GLN A 209 18.90 26.23 -20.96
CA GLN A 209 18.00 26.40 -22.13
C GLN A 209 18.69 27.06 -23.34
N GLY A 210 19.99 26.80 -23.54
CA GLY A 210 20.81 27.38 -24.60
C GLY A 210 21.48 28.72 -24.26
N GLY A 211 21.24 29.29 -23.08
CA GLY A 211 21.97 30.43 -22.54
C GLY A 211 23.30 30.03 -21.86
N SER A 212 24.09 31.03 -21.48
CA SER A 212 25.34 30.85 -20.73
C SER A 212 25.21 31.16 -19.24
N GLU A 213 24.15 31.84 -18.82
CA GLU A 213 23.97 32.30 -17.45
C GLU A 213 22.51 32.12 -17.02
N VAL A 214 22.29 31.65 -15.79
CA VAL A 214 20.95 31.53 -15.20
C VAL A 214 20.96 31.87 -13.72
N ARG A 215 19.92 32.55 -13.22
CA ARG A 215 19.78 32.88 -11.80
C ARG A 215 19.07 31.76 -11.04
N LEU A 216 19.49 31.49 -9.80
CA LEU A 216 18.84 30.52 -8.93
C LEU A 216 17.36 30.87 -8.69
N SER A 217 17.06 32.14 -8.49
CA SER A 217 15.69 32.65 -8.36
C SER A 217 14.78 32.26 -9.53
N SER A 218 15.27 32.32 -10.78
CA SER A 218 14.52 31.89 -11.97
C SER A 218 14.33 30.37 -12.07
N LEU A 219 15.27 29.59 -11.53
CA LEU A 219 15.21 28.13 -11.57
C LEU A 219 14.16 27.54 -10.63
N LYS A 220 13.82 28.22 -9.53
CA LYS A 220 12.91 27.71 -8.47
C LYS A 220 11.62 27.08 -9.01
N TYR A 221 10.98 27.71 -10.00
CA TYR A 221 9.70 27.25 -10.57
C TYR A 221 9.85 26.38 -11.82
N GLN A 222 11.00 26.44 -12.51
CA GLN A 222 11.26 25.62 -13.69
C GLN A 222 11.80 24.23 -13.31
N PHE A 223 12.60 24.18 -12.25
CA PHE A 223 13.27 22.99 -11.79
C PHE A 223 12.31 21.86 -11.41
N TYR A 224 11.17 22.20 -10.80
CA TYR A 224 10.14 21.23 -10.41
C TYR A 224 9.61 20.40 -11.59
N LYS A 225 9.57 20.98 -12.80
CA LYS A 225 9.07 20.28 -14.01
C LYS A 225 10.05 19.22 -14.52
N VAL A 226 11.33 19.39 -14.21
CA VAL A 226 12.44 18.55 -14.70
C VAL A 226 12.75 17.43 -13.71
N LEU A 227 12.44 17.64 -12.43
CA LEU A 227 12.65 16.66 -11.37
C LEU A 227 12.16 15.23 -11.72
N PRO A 228 10.95 15.00 -12.24
CA PRO A 228 10.51 13.64 -12.59
C PRO A 228 11.42 12.97 -13.62
N MET A 229 11.89 13.72 -14.62
CA MET A 229 12.79 13.22 -15.68
C MET A 229 14.16 12.88 -15.11
N VAL A 230 14.74 13.76 -14.30
CA VAL A 230 16.05 13.51 -13.67
C VAL A 230 15.99 12.33 -12.71
N ARG A 231 14.88 12.17 -11.96
CA ARG A 231 14.68 11.00 -11.10
C ARG A 231 14.65 9.71 -11.91
N HIS A 232 13.91 9.71 -13.02
CA HIS A 232 13.83 8.57 -13.92
C HIS A 232 15.22 8.22 -14.49
N ASP A 233 15.98 9.21 -14.97
CA ASP A 233 17.32 9.00 -15.53
C ASP A 233 18.33 8.47 -14.51
N ILE A 234 18.27 8.92 -13.25
CA ILE A 234 19.11 8.37 -12.16
C ILE A 234 18.77 6.90 -11.92
N MET A 235 17.48 6.57 -11.82
CA MET A 235 17.05 5.19 -11.58
C MET A 235 17.36 4.28 -12.79
N ALA A 236 17.22 4.79 -14.01
CA ALA A 236 17.59 4.11 -15.23
C ALA A 236 19.09 3.83 -15.30
N ALA A 237 19.94 4.81 -14.91
CA ALA A 237 21.39 4.62 -14.84
C ALA A 237 21.77 3.57 -13.79
N LEU A 238 21.14 3.57 -12.61
CA LEU A 238 21.35 2.53 -11.59
C LEU A 238 20.92 1.13 -12.09
N LYS A 239 19.86 1.06 -12.89
CA LYS A 239 19.40 -0.19 -13.50
C LYS A 239 20.35 -0.68 -14.59
N GLU A 240 20.85 0.21 -15.45
CA GLU A 240 21.86 -0.12 -16.46
C GLU A 240 23.14 -0.66 -15.81
N LYS A 241 23.53 -0.09 -14.67
CA LYS A 241 24.65 -0.56 -13.84
C LYS A 241 24.35 -1.85 -13.06
N GLY A 242 23.18 -2.46 -13.22
CA GLY A 242 22.81 -3.72 -12.58
C GLY A 242 22.60 -3.63 -11.08
N MET A 243 22.34 -2.44 -10.52
CA MET A 243 22.22 -2.24 -9.07
C MET A 243 20.90 -2.79 -8.49
N TYR A 244 19.85 -2.90 -9.30
CA TYR A 244 18.56 -3.44 -8.88
C TYR A 244 18.26 -4.75 -9.62
N GLY A 245 17.82 -5.77 -8.87
CA GLY A 245 17.31 -7.01 -9.45
C GLY A 245 15.84 -6.86 -9.86
N LEU A 246 15.07 -6.13 -9.06
CA LEU A 246 13.70 -5.74 -9.34
C LEU A 246 13.58 -4.24 -9.08
N ASP A 247 13.48 -3.46 -10.16
CA ASP A 247 13.49 -2.00 -10.06
C ASP A 247 12.22 -1.46 -9.39
N PRO A 248 12.29 -0.33 -8.66
CA PRO A 248 11.14 0.28 -7.99
C PRO A 248 9.99 0.63 -8.93
N GLU A 249 10.26 0.95 -10.21
CA GLU A 249 9.21 1.21 -11.20
C GLU A 249 8.50 -0.09 -11.64
N SER A 250 9.26 -1.16 -11.89
CA SER A 250 8.72 -2.48 -12.23
C SER A 250 8.04 -3.18 -11.05
N ALA A 251 8.38 -2.83 -9.80
CA ALA A 251 7.64 -3.26 -8.62
C ALA A 251 6.14 -2.92 -8.71
N GLY A 252 5.79 -1.82 -9.39
CA GLY A 252 4.41 -1.49 -9.74
C GLY A 252 3.74 -2.56 -10.60
N ALA A 253 4.40 -3.03 -11.66
CA ALA A 253 3.86 -4.09 -12.52
C ALA A 253 3.68 -5.43 -11.78
N TYR A 254 4.64 -5.81 -10.92
CA TYR A 254 4.49 -7.00 -10.09
C TYR A 254 3.37 -6.87 -9.06
N SER A 255 3.15 -5.68 -8.49
CA SER A 255 2.02 -5.46 -7.58
C SER A 255 0.68 -5.63 -8.27
N ILE A 256 0.54 -5.20 -9.54
CA ILE A 256 -0.66 -5.43 -10.36
C ILE A 256 -0.85 -6.93 -10.61
N MET A 257 0.20 -7.64 -10.98
CA MET A 257 0.15 -9.10 -11.13
C MET A 257 -0.27 -9.79 -9.82
N GLY A 258 0.24 -9.34 -8.68
CA GLY A 258 -0.18 -9.81 -7.37
C GLY A 258 -1.67 -9.60 -7.12
N VAL A 259 -2.20 -8.40 -7.42
CA VAL A 259 -3.64 -8.11 -7.31
C VAL A 259 -4.47 -9.03 -8.21
N LEU A 260 -4.03 -9.28 -9.44
CA LEU A 260 -4.73 -10.19 -10.35
C LEU A 260 -4.76 -11.63 -9.82
N VAL A 261 -3.62 -12.13 -9.31
CA VAL A 261 -3.52 -13.46 -8.69
C VAL A 261 -4.40 -13.57 -7.44
N ILE A 262 -4.48 -12.50 -6.64
CA ILE A 262 -5.34 -12.44 -5.45
C ILE A 262 -6.82 -12.42 -5.83
N ALA A 263 -7.19 -11.62 -6.82
CA ALA A 263 -8.59 -11.41 -7.21
C ALA A 263 -9.17 -12.59 -8.01
N ALA A 264 -8.37 -13.23 -8.88
CA ALA A 264 -8.83 -14.28 -9.79
C ALA A 264 -9.65 -15.40 -9.12
N PRO A 265 -9.21 -16.06 -8.02
CA PRO A 265 -10.00 -17.12 -7.40
C PRO A 265 -11.30 -16.61 -6.77
N PHE A 266 -11.31 -15.40 -6.19
CA PHE A 266 -12.51 -14.82 -5.59
C PHE A 266 -13.53 -14.42 -6.66
N VAL A 267 -13.08 -13.82 -7.76
CA VAL A 267 -13.94 -13.48 -8.89
C VAL A 267 -14.53 -14.75 -9.51
N LEU A 268 -13.72 -15.81 -9.68
CA LEU A 268 -14.17 -17.09 -10.21
C LEU A 268 -15.22 -17.76 -9.31
N LEU A 269 -15.00 -17.78 -7.99
CA LEU A 269 -15.95 -18.34 -7.02
C LEU A 269 -17.26 -17.55 -6.95
N GLN A 270 -17.21 -16.23 -7.13
CA GLN A 270 -18.39 -15.37 -7.20
C GLN A 270 -19.19 -15.62 -8.49
N TRP A 271 -18.48 -15.70 -9.62
CA TRP A 271 -19.09 -15.87 -10.94
C TRP A 271 -19.77 -17.23 -11.11
N THR A 272 -19.16 -18.29 -10.58
CA THR A 272 -19.74 -19.65 -10.57
C THR A 272 -20.90 -19.81 -9.58
N GLY A 273 -21.15 -18.82 -8.71
CA GLY A 273 -22.14 -18.90 -7.64
C GLY A 273 -21.75 -19.86 -6.50
N ALA A 274 -20.52 -20.38 -6.52
CA ALA A 274 -20.01 -21.26 -5.47
C ALA A 274 -19.89 -20.55 -4.11
N ALA A 275 -19.68 -19.22 -4.12
CA ALA A 275 -19.67 -18.39 -2.93
C ALA A 275 -20.31 -17.02 -3.21
N ASN A 276 -20.98 -16.45 -2.20
CA ASN A 276 -21.52 -15.10 -2.25
C ASN A 276 -20.73 -14.21 -1.28
N PHE A 277 -19.72 -13.51 -1.80
CA PHE A 277 -18.82 -12.70 -0.98
C PHE A 277 -19.45 -11.39 -0.50
N PHE A 278 -20.50 -10.93 -1.16
CA PHE A 278 -21.19 -9.66 -0.89
C PHE A 278 -22.51 -9.84 -0.13
N LEU A 279 -22.78 -11.02 0.43
CA LEU A 279 -23.99 -11.28 1.21
C LEU A 279 -24.06 -10.36 2.45
N SER A 280 -22.92 -10.11 3.09
CA SER A 280 -22.80 -9.17 4.20
C SER A 280 -21.90 -8.00 3.78
N PRO A 281 -22.43 -6.79 3.60
CA PRO A 281 -21.67 -5.66 3.05
C PRO A 281 -20.55 -5.20 4.01
N VAL A 282 -20.78 -5.23 5.33
CA VAL A 282 -19.80 -4.75 6.32
C VAL A 282 -18.53 -5.61 6.34
N PRO A 283 -18.58 -6.96 6.50
CA PRO A 283 -17.39 -7.80 6.40
C PRO A 283 -16.68 -7.70 5.06
N ALA A 284 -17.42 -7.52 3.96
CA ALA A 284 -16.83 -7.37 2.63
C ALA A 284 -15.97 -6.12 2.51
N VAL A 285 -16.47 -4.96 2.95
CA VAL A 285 -15.70 -3.70 2.94
C VAL A 285 -14.44 -3.81 3.80
N ILE A 286 -14.56 -4.38 5.00
CA ILE A 286 -13.42 -4.56 5.92
C ILE A 286 -12.36 -5.48 5.29
N ALA A 287 -12.77 -6.61 4.72
CA ALA A 287 -11.85 -7.56 4.10
C ALA A 287 -11.12 -6.96 2.89
N ILE A 288 -11.83 -6.21 2.03
CA ILE A 288 -11.24 -5.54 0.87
C ILE A 288 -10.26 -4.45 1.33
N ALA A 289 -10.63 -3.62 2.30
CA ALA A 289 -9.74 -2.59 2.84
C ALA A 289 -8.47 -3.20 3.44
N ALA A 290 -8.61 -4.30 4.19
CA ALA A 290 -7.47 -5.03 4.75
C ALA A 290 -6.56 -5.60 3.64
N ALA A 291 -7.13 -6.20 2.60
CA ALA A 291 -6.35 -6.72 1.47
C ALA A 291 -5.60 -5.61 0.71
N LEU A 292 -6.24 -4.46 0.46
CA LEU A 292 -5.61 -3.31 -0.17
C LEU A 292 -4.47 -2.75 0.69
N ALA A 293 -4.65 -2.67 2.01
CA ALA A 293 -3.60 -2.25 2.94
C ALA A 293 -2.40 -3.21 2.88
N ILE A 294 -2.64 -4.52 2.84
CA ILE A 294 -1.59 -5.54 2.69
C ILE A 294 -0.83 -5.33 1.38
N VAL A 295 -1.53 -5.21 0.25
CA VAL A 295 -0.90 -4.99 -1.06
C VAL A 295 -0.07 -3.70 -1.05
N PHE A 296 -0.58 -2.62 -0.46
CA PHE A 296 0.14 -1.35 -0.35
C PHE A 296 1.42 -1.46 0.48
N ILE A 297 1.38 -2.16 1.63
CA ILE A 297 2.56 -2.40 2.46
C ILE A 297 3.61 -3.17 1.67
N PHE A 298 3.23 -4.27 1.02
CA PHE A 298 4.16 -5.07 0.25
C PHE A 298 4.69 -4.33 -0.98
N PHE A 299 3.89 -3.52 -1.67
CA PHE A 299 4.34 -2.65 -2.76
C PHE A 299 5.51 -1.75 -2.33
N ARG A 300 5.49 -1.21 -1.10
CA ARG A 300 6.58 -0.35 -0.60
C ARG A 300 7.87 -1.11 -0.26
N ILE A 301 7.77 -2.40 0.04
CA ILE A 301 8.87 -3.27 0.52
C ILE A 301 9.40 -4.20 -0.59
N MET A 302 8.68 -4.33 -1.70
CA MET A 302 9.01 -5.23 -2.81
C MET A 302 10.26 -4.89 -3.64
N PRO A 303 10.68 -3.62 -3.82
CA PRO A 303 11.88 -3.33 -4.59
C PRO A 303 13.10 -4.03 -3.99
N ALA A 304 13.89 -4.70 -4.83
CA ALA A 304 15.01 -5.52 -4.39
C ALA A 304 16.29 -5.16 -5.13
N LYS A 305 17.36 -4.94 -4.36
CA LYS A 305 18.71 -4.72 -4.87
C LYS A 305 19.29 -6.02 -5.41
N SER A 306 20.14 -5.91 -6.42
CA SER A 306 20.95 -7.04 -6.87
C SER A 306 22.06 -7.36 -5.85
N LEU A 307 22.78 -8.48 -6.01
CA LEU A 307 23.93 -8.78 -5.15
C LEU A 307 25.01 -7.69 -5.26
N GLU A 308 25.21 -7.15 -6.46
CA GLU A 308 26.14 -6.05 -6.69
C GLU A 308 25.64 -4.77 -6.05
N GLY A 309 24.36 -4.43 -6.23
CA GLY A 309 23.73 -3.28 -5.57
C GLY A 309 23.83 -3.34 -4.06
N ALA A 310 23.53 -4.48 -3.45
CA ALA A 310 23.64 -4.68 -2.00
C ALA A 310 25.08 -4.47 -1.50
N ARG A 311 26.09 -4.99 -2.23
CA ARG A 311 27.50 -4.78 -1.90
C ARG A 311 27.91 -3.32 -2.08
N THR A 312 27.44 -2.67 -3.13
CA THR A 312 27.69 -1.24 -3.39
C THR A 312 27.06 -0.37 -2.32
N THR A 313 25.82 -0.64 -1.88
CA THR A 313 25.20 0.04 -0.73
C THR A 313 26.03 -0.12 0.55
N VAL A 314 26.62 -1.29 0.81
CA VAL A 314 27.54 -1.47 1.95
C VAL A 314 28.78 -0.59 1.83
N ARG A 315 29.37 -0.47 0.63
CA ARG A 315 30.51 0.44 0.39
C ARG A 315 30.12 1.91 0.56
N ILE A 316 28.95 2.30 0.05
CA ILE A 316 28.39 3.64 0.22
C ILE A 316 28.22 3.97 1.70
N ARG A 317 27.63 3.06 2.49
CA ARG A 317 27.50 3.23 3.94
C ARG A 317 28.88 3.32 4.62
N GLY A 318 29.85 2.54 4.15
CA GLY A 318 31.23 2.66 4.61
C GLY A 318 31.83 4.05 4.35
N PHE A 319 31.56 4.62 3.19
CA PHE A 319 32.00 5.97 2.82
C PHE A 319 31.26 7.05 3.62
N GLN A 320 29.96 6.86 3.86
CA GLN A 320 29.15 7.72 4.73
C GLN A 320 29.69 7.72 6.17
N GLU A 321 30.03 6.55 6.72
CA GLU A 321 30.64 6.42 8.06
C GLU A 321 32.00 7.11 8.15
N PHE A 322 32.81 7.05 7.08
CA PHE A 322 34.05 7.81 7.01
C PHE A 322 33.75 9.31 7.06
N MET A 323 32.90 9.82 6.16
CA MET A 323 32.61 11.27 6.11
C MET A 323 31.99 11.80 7.40
N ALA A 324 31.15 11.00 8.07
CA ALA A 324 30.55 11.38 9.35
C ALA A 324 31.55 11.44 10.53
N ARG A 325 32.69 10.77 10.44
CA ARG A 325 33.66 10.63 11.55
C ARG A 325 34.99 11.32 11.30
N VAL A 326 35.22 11.87 10.11
CA VAL A 326 36.51 12.48 9.78
C VAL A 326 36.65 13.81 10.51
N ASP A 327 37.73 13.94 11.28
CA ASP A 327 38.10 15.18 11.93
C ASP A 327 38.62 16.23 10.93
N GLY A 328 38.34 17.51 11.20
CA GLY A 328 38.77 18.63 10.37
C GLY A 328 40.28 18.73 10.15
N ASP A 329 41.10 18.30 11.11
CA ASP A 329 42.56 18.26 10.94
C ASP A 329 43.00 17.23 9.90
N ARG A 330 42.29 16.11 9.77
CA ARG A 330 42.56 15.12 8.74
C ARG A 330 42.14 15.62 7.36
N LEU A 331 41.05 16.38 7.26
CA LEU A 331 40.64 17.05 6.01
C LEU A 331 41.70 18.01 5.49
N ARG A 332 42.32 18.79 6.39
CA ARG A 332 43.39 19.75 6.03
C ARG A 332 44.63 19.08 5.44
N THR A 333 44.88 17.82 5.78
CA THR A 333 46.01 17.05 5.25
C THR A 333 45.72 16.35 3.92
N MET A 334 44.46 16.35 3.46
CA MET A 334 44.08 15.74 2.18
C MET A 334 44.50 16.62 1.00
N PRO A 335 44.63 16.05 -0.21
CA PRO A 335 44.89 16.84 -1.41
C PRO A 335 43.86 17.96 -1.60
N PRO A 336 44.27 19.14 -2.11
CA PRO A 336 43.49 20.38 -2.08
C PRO A 336 42.11 20.33 -2.74
N ASN A 337 41.86 19.39 -3.66
CA ASN A 337 40.56 19.24 -4.35
C ASN A 337 39.66 18.15 -3.74
N THR A 338 40.12 17.46 -2.69
CA THR A 338 39.39 16.33 -2.09
C THR A 338 38.15 16.80 -1.35
N PHE A 339 38.27 17.93 -0.65
CA PHE A 339 37.17 18.53 0.11
C PHE A 339 35.97 18.86 -0.78
N GLU A 340 36.22 19.61 -1.85
CA GLU A 340 35.20 20.03 -2.82
C GLU A 340 34.56 18.81 -3.49
N LYS A 341 35.38 17.85 -3.93
CA LYS A 341 34.89 16.60 -4.55
C LYS A 341 33.95 15.83 -3.63
N PHE A 342 34.26 15.73 -2.34
CA PHE A 342 33.45 14.96 -1.40
C PHE A 342 32.26 15.75 -0.85
N LEU A 343 32.24 17.08 -0.96
CA LEU A 343 31.10 17.90 -0.54
C LEU A 343 29.81 17.50 -1.27
N ALA A 344 29.89 17.26 -2.59
CA ALA A 344 28.75 16.78 -3.37
C ALA A 344 28.19 15.46 -2.81
N PHE A 345 29.07 14.49 -2.54
CA PHE A 345 28.67 13.22 -1.93
C PHE A 345 28.16 13.38 -0.50
N ALA A 346 28.73 14.27 0.30
CA ALA A 346 28.29 14.55 1.67
C ALA A 346 26.85 15.06 1.71
N MET A 347 26.47 15.97 0.81
CA MET A 347 25.09 16.45 0.69
C MET A 347 24.11 15.36 0.24
N ALA A 348 24.50 14.54 -0.73
CA ALA A 348 23.66 13.41 -1.16
C ALA A 348 23.46 12.39 -0.02
N LEU A 349 24.50 12.19 0.78
CA LEU A 349 24.50 11.25 1.91
C LEU A 349 23.94 11.84 3.21
N GLY A 350 23.59 13.13 3.22
CA GLY A 350 23.00 13.82 4.38
C GLY A 350 23.96 14.04 5.55
N VAL A 351 25.26 14.16 5.28
CA VAL A 351 26.32 14.37 6.27
C VAL A 351 27.05 15.70 6.07
N GLU A 352 26.44 16.63 5.33
CA GLU A 352 27.01 17.93 4.99
C GLU A 352 27.33 18.81 6.21
N GLU A 353 26.54 18.76 7.29
CA GLU A 353 26.78 19.59 8.48
C GLU A 353 28.12 19.27 9.18
N HIS A 354 28.59 18.03 9.06
CA HIS A 354 29.86 17.60 9.63
C HIS A 354 31.02 17.86 8.65
N TRP A 355 30.70 18.07 7.38
CA TRP A 355 31.67 18.25 6.31
C TRP A 355 31.87 19.71 5.90
N ALA A 356 30.94 20.62 6.23
CA ALA A 356 30.92 22.04 5.81
C ALA A 356 31.75 22.97 6.70
#